data_AF-A0A9E8N1J1-F1
#
_entry.id   AF-A0A9E8N1J1-F1
#
_cell.length_a   1.000
_cell.length_b   1.000
_cell.length_c   1.000
_cell.angle_alpha   90.00
_cell.angle_beta   90.00
_cell.angle_gamma   90.00
#
_symmetry.space_group_name_H-M   'P 1'
#
loop_
_entity.id
_entity.type
_entity.pdbx_description
1 polymer ?
#
loop_
_entity_poly.entity_id
_entity_poly.type
_entity_poly.pdbx_seq_one_letter_code
_entity_poly.pdbx_strand_id
1 'polypeptide(L)'
;MEQMIRWLLIFLAVLFLNGLNFATAQNTNQLLQPTTDSLVNYTLYITFDDGPLEGSEDINDAVKKEDIKVNVFIVGKNVLSNARMKRFYGLYQNNPFIEIGNHSFSHAHDR
;
A
#
# COMPACT_ATOMS: atom_id res chain seq x y z
N MET A 1 44.55 -42.21 -34.74
CA MET A 1 43.08 -42.28 -34.64
C MET A 1 42.62 -42.48 -33.19
N GLU A 2 43.19 -43.46 -32.47
CA GLU A 2 42.84 -43.74 -31.06
C GLU A 2 43.04 -42.56 -30.10
N GLN A 3 44.14 -41.81 -30.25
CA GLN A 3 44.41 -40.64 -29.38
C GLN A 3 43.38 -39.51 -29.59
N MET A 4 42.88 -39.34 -30.80
CA MET A 4 41.86 -38.33 -31.12
C MET A 4 40.50 -38.71 -30.50
N ILE A 5 40.17 -40.00 -30.51
CA ILE A 5 38.96 -40.54 -29.86
C ILE A 5 39.05 -40.34 -28.34
N ARG A 6 40.22 -40.56 -27.72
CA ARG A 6 40.42 -40.30 -26.29
C ARG A 6 40.20 -38.84 -25.92
N TRP A 7 40.73 -37.88 -26.68
CA TRP A 7 40.53 -36.46 -26.42
C TRP A 7 39.07 -36.02 -26.59
N LEU A 8 38.36 -36.57 -27.57
CA LEU A 8 36.93 -36.31 -27.77
C LEU A 8 36.09 -36.82 -26.59
N LEU A 9 36.38 -38.02 -26.08
CA LEU A 9 35.68 -38.57 -24.91
C LEU A 9 35.93 -37.74 -23.64
N ILE A 10 37.16 -37.27 -23.43
CA ILE A 10 37.49 -36.38 -22.30
C ILE A 10 36.74 -35.05 -22.44
N PHE A 11 36.72 -34.45 -23.62
CA PHE A 11 36.01 -33.20 -23.87
C PHE A 11 34.49 -33.34 -23.63
N LEU A 12 33.87 -34.42 -24.12
CA LEU A 12 32.46 -34.70 -23.88
C LEU A 12 32.16 -34.97 -22.40
N ALA A 13 33.04 -35.68 -21.68
CA ALA A 13 32.90 -35.90 -20.25
C ALA A 13 32.97 -34.57 -19.47
N VAL A 14 33.88 -33.67 -19.83
CA VAL A 14 33.99 -32.34 -19.22
C VAL A 14 32.73 -31.51 -19.49
N LEU A 15 32.20 -31.51 -20.71
CA LEU A 15 30.94 -30.82 -21.01
C LEU A 15 29.76 -31.39 -20.21
N PHE A 16 29.69 -32.71 -20.09
CA PHE A 16 28.64 -33.37 -19.31
C PHE A 16 28.73 -33.05 -17.81
N LEU A 17 29.93 -33.09 -17.23
CA LEU A 17 30.19 -32.72 -15.83
C LEU A 17 29.85 -31.26 -15.54
N ASN A 18 30.20 -30.33 -16.44
CA ASN A 18 29.84 -28.91 -16.29
C ASN A 18 28.33 -28.68 -16.43
N GLY A 19 27.66 -29.40 -17.35
CA GLY A 19 26.21 -29.35 -17.51
C GLY A 19 25.44 -29.82 -16.27
N LEU A 20 25.91 -30.88 -15.61
CA LEU A 20 25.33 -31.38 -14.36
C LEU A 20 25.44 -30.36 -13.22
N ASN A 21 26.60 -29.71 -13.06
CA ASN A 21 26.80 -28.66 -12.04
C ASN A 21 25.89 -27.45 -12.29
N PHE A 22 25.61 -27.11 -13.54
CA PHE A 22 24.69 -26.03 -13.88
C PHE A 22 23.23 -26.40 -13.57
N ALA A 23 22.82 -27.64 -13.88
CA ALA A 23 21.48 -28.13 -13.58
C ALA A 23 21.20 -28.24 -12.06
N THR A 24 22.18 -28.65 -11.26
CA THR A 24 22.05 -28.68 -9.80
C THR A 24 21.99 -27.27 -9.20
N ALA A 25 22.76 -26.31 -9.74
CA ALA A 25 22.72 -24.91 -9.34
C ALA A 25 21.38 -24.21 -9.68
N GLN A 26 20.72 -24.58 -10.79
CA GLN A 26 19.38 -24.08 -11.12
C GLN A 26 18.31 -24.60 -10.13
N ASN A 27 18.41 -25.87 -9.71
CA ASN A 27 17.48 -26.47 -8.74
C ASN A 27 17.59 -25.86 -7.33
N THR A 28 18.79 -25.51 -6.87
CA THR A 28 18.96 -24.84 -5.56
C THR A 28 18.44 -23.41 -5.55
N ASN A 29 18.54 -22.68 -6.68
CA ASN A 29 17.94 -21.34 -6.81
C ASN A 29 16.41 -21.36 -6.83
N GLN A 30 15.77 -22.47 -7.20
CA GLN A 30 14.32 -22.62 -7.07
C GLN A 30 13.86 -22.91 -5.62
N LEU A 31 14.70 -23.55 -4.81
CA LEU A 31 14.42 -23.84 -3.39
C LEU A 31 14.69 -22.64 -2.46
N LEU A 32 15.36 -21.61 -2.95
CA LEU A 32 15.54 -20.30 -2.29
C LEU A 32 14.60 -19.23 -2.86
N GLN A 33 13.48 -19.63 -3.48
CA GLN A 33 12.37 -18.70 -3.61
C GLN A 33 11.90 -18.36 -2.19
N PRO A 34 11.84 -17.06 -1.82
CA PRO A 34 11.27 -16.69 -0.54
C PRO A 34 9.89 -17.35 -0.48
N THR A 35 9.71 -18.23 0.51
CA THR A 35 8.42 -18.85 0.78
C THR A 35 7.43 -17.71 0.76
N THR A 36 6.45 -17.80 -0.12
CA THR A 36 5.32 -16.90 -0.22
C THR A 36 4.76 -16.72 1.18
N ASP A 37 5.24 -15.69 1.87
CA ASP A 37 4.47 -14.98 2.86
C ASP A 37 3.18 -14.71 2.09
N SER A 38 2.10 -15.37 2.49
CA SER A 38 0.79 -15.20 1.86
C SER A 38 0.64 -13.73 1.57
N LEU A 39 0.27 -13.32 0.35
CA LEU A 39 -0.03 -11.93 0.06
C LEU A 39 -1.15 -11.49 1.01
N VAL A 40 -0.80 -11.05 2.21
CA VAL A 40 -1.75 -10.65 3.24
C VAL A 40 -2.26 -9.31 2.76
N ASN A 41 -3.48 -9.31 2.25
CA ASN A 41 -4.13 -8.09 1.85
C ASN A 41 -4.73 -7.44 3.10
N TYR A 42 -4.21 -6.26 3.45
CA TYR A 42 -4.74 -5.47 4.56
C TYR A 42 -5.72 -4.44 4.01
N THR A 43 -6.96 -4.50 4.48
CA THR A 43 -7.94 -3.43 4.25
C THR A 43 -7.83 -2.43 5.39
N LEU A 44 -7.37 -1.20 5.09
CA LEU A 44 -7.32 -0.11 6.05
C LEU A 44 -8.55 0.78 5.92
N TYR A 45 -9.18 1.09 7.05
CA TYR A 45 -10.22 2.11 7.14
C TYR A 45 -9.63 3.32 7.85
N ILE A 46 -9.61 4.48 7.17
CA ILE A 46 -9.03 5.70 7.71
C ILE A 46 -10.17 6.65 8.06
N THR A 47 -10.17 7.10 9.31
CA THR A 47 -11.15 8.05 9.83
C THR A 47 -10.46 9.25 10.47
N PHE A 48 -11.07 10.42 10.35
CA PHE A 48 -10.67 11.63 11.05
C PHE A 48 -11.83 12.12 11.91
N ASP A 49 -11.58 12.29 13.21
CA ASP A 49 -12.59 12.72 14.17
C ASP A 49 -12.52 14.24 14.39
N ASP A 50 -13.54 14.79 15.05
CA ASP A 50 -13.62 16.20 15.49
C ASP A 50 -13.67 17.29 14.41
N GLY A 51 -13.73 16.92 13.14
CA GLY A 51 -13.72 17.88 12.03
C GLY A 51 -14.94 18.83 12.01
N PRO A 52 -14.88 19.95 11.28
CA PRO A 52 -13.67 20.57 10.75
C PRO A 52 -12.84 21.21 11.88
N LEU A 53 -11.52 21.11 11.76
CA LEU A 53 -10.51 21.82 12.58
C LEU A 53 -9.55 22.61 11.67
N GLU A 54 -8.64 23.38 12.25
CA GLU A 54 -7.52 23.96 11.48
C GLU A 54 -6.69 22.82 10.84
N GLY A 55 -6.37 22.95 9.54
CA GLY A 55 -5.72 21.88 8.75
C GLY A 55 -6.69 20.92 8.04
N SER A 56 -8.00 21.15 8.14
CA SER A 56 -9.00 20.35 7.41
C SER A 56 -8.85 20.42 5.89
N GLU A 57 -8.35 21.54 5.37
CA GLU A 57 -7.99 21.69 3.96
C GLU A 57 -6.89 20.72 3.54
N ASP A 58 -5.94 20.41 4.42
CA ASP A 58 -4.83 19.52 4.12
C ASP A 58 -5.32 18.07 4.03
N ILE A 59 -6.28 17.68 4.88
CA ILE A 59 -6.98 16.39 4.75
C ILE A 59 -7.68 16.32 3.40
N ASN A 60 -8.45 17.35 3.04
CA ASN A 60 -9.13 17.41 1.75
C ASN A 60 -8.17 17.25 0.56
N ASP A 61 -7.06 17.99 0.58
CA ASP A 61 -6.10 18.02 -0.52
C ASP A 61 -5.31 16.72 -0.62
N ALA A 62 -4.88 16.14 0.51
CA ALA A 62 -4.19 14.86 0.54
C ALA A 62 -5.09 13.73 0.03
N VAL A 63 -6.31 13.64 0.54
CA VAL A 63 -7.27 12.59 0.15
C VAL A 63 -7.61 12.67 -1.34
N LYS A 64 -7.80 13.90 -1.85
CA LYS A 64 -8.06 14.13 -3.27
C LYS A 64 -6.86 13.82 -4.17
N LYS A 65 -5.64 14.08 -3.69
CA LYS A 65 -4.42 13.83 -4.45
C LYS A 65 -4.11 12.33 -4.58
N GLU A 66 -4.36 11.58 -3.52
CA GLU A 66 -4.05 10.15 -3.46
C GLU A 66 -5.22 9.25 -3.90
N ASP A 67 -6.38 9.85 -4.26
CA ASP A 67 -7.62 9.14 -4.65
C ASP A 67 -8.07 8.06 -3.64
N ILE A 68 -7.83 8.30 -2.33
CA ILE A 68 -8.15 7.35 -1.26
C ILE A 68 -9.49 7.69 -0.60
N LYS A 69 -10.31 6.69 -0.27
CA LYS A 69 -11.58 6.93 0.45
C LYS A 69 -11.35 7.01 1.96
N VAL A 70 -11.93 8.03 2.59
CA VAL A 70 -11.87 8.22 4.05
C VAL A 70 -13.21 8.67 4.62
N ASN A 71 -13.39 8.51 5.92
CA ASN A 71 -14.52 9.10 6.65
C ASN A 71 -14.04 10.27 7.51
N VAL A 72 -14.79 11.38 7.49
CA VAL A 72 -14.53 12.51 8.40
C VAL A 72 -15.77 12.72 9.27
N PHE A 73 -15.61 12.54 10.58
CA PHE A 73 -16.66 12.72 11.57
C PHE A 73 -16.73 14.17 12.03
N ILE A 74 -17.87 14.81 11.78
CA ILE A 74 -18.05 16.25 11.94
C ILE A 74 -18.77 16.61 13.24
N VAL A 75 -18.18 17.53 14.00
CA VAL A 75 -18.80 18.20 15.15
C VAL A 75 -19.54 19.44 14.65
N GLY A 76 -20.87 19.47 14.81
CA GLY A 76 -21.71 20.54 14.27
C GLY A 76 -21.31 21.96 14.75
N LYS A 77 -20.93 22.09 16.03
CA LYS A 77 -20.45 23.35 16.63
C LYS A 77 -19.19 23.88 15.96
N ASN A 78 -18.30 23.00 15.49
CA ASN A 78 -17.08 23.41 14.81
C ASN A 78 -17.41 24.03 13.44
N VAL A 79 -18.31 23.42 12.67
CA VAL A 79 -18.80 23.97 11.39
C VAL A 79 -19.36 25.39 11.56
N LEU A 80 -20.10 25.63 12.65
CA LEU A 80 -20.75 26.91 12.93
C LEU A 80 -19.84 27.95 13.61
N SER A 81 -18.64 27.57 14.02
CA SER A 81 -17.78 28.42 14.84
C SER A 81 -17.29 29.67 14.11
N ASN A 82 -17.02 29.59 12.80
CA ASN A 82 -16.61 30.72 11.97
C ASN A 82 -16.71 30.38 10.46
N ALA A 83 -16.52 31.41 9.62
CA ALA A 83 -16.59 31.26 8.16
C ALA A 83 -15.51 30.33 7.57
N ARG A 84 -14.34 30.21 8.23
CA ARG A 84 -13.26 29.31 7.79
C ARG A 84 -13.66 27.86 8.00
N MET A 85 -14.18 27.50 9.17
CA MET A 85 -14.66 26.14 9.44
C MET A 85 -15.82 25.74 8.53
N LYS A 86 -16.76 26.67 8.28
CA LYS A 86 -17.83 26.43 7.30
C LYS A 86 -17.29 26.17 5.90
N ARG A 87 -16.22 26.87 5.48
CA ARG A 87 -15.55 26.62 4.21
C ARG A 87 -14.92 25.23 4.17
N PHE A 88 -14.21 24.82 5.23
CA PHE A 88 -13.61 23.48 5.31
C PHE A 88 -14.65 22.37 5.25
N TYR A 89 -15.76 22.51 5.98
CA TYR A 89 -16.89 21.60 5.83
C TYR A 89 -17.40 21.53 4.39
N GLY A 90 -17.50 22.68 3.71
CA GLY A 90 -17.84 22.74 2.29
C GLY A 90 -16.84 22.05 1.36
N LEU A 91 -15.54 22.04 1.69
CA LEU A 91 -14.54 21.26 0.93
C LEU A 91 -14.86 19.77 1.01
N TYR A 92 -15.10 19.27 2.22
CA TYR A 92 -15.49 17.87 2.45
C TYR A 92 -16.77 17.49 1.70
N GLN A 93 -17.79 18.35 1.72
CA GLN A 93 -19.04 18.09 1.00
C GLN A 93 -18.85 17.95 -0.53
N ASN A 94 -17.84 18.61 -1.09
CA ASN A 94 -17.57 18.61 -2.53
C ASN A 94 -16.52 17.60 -2.95
N ASN A 95 -15.93 16.84 -2.01
CA ASN A 95 -14.88 15.86 -2.30
C ASN A 95 -15.47 14.44 -2.37
N PRO A 96 -15.48 13.77 -3.55
CA PRO A 96 -16.10 12.45 -3.70
C PRO A 96 -15.37 11.32 -2.96
N PHE A 97 -14.18 11.59 -2.44
CA PHE A 97 -13.38 10.64 -1.66
C PHE A 97 -13.62 10.74 -0.15
N ILE A 98 -14.42 11.72 0.29
CA ILE A 98 -14.72 11.95 1.71
C ILE A 98 -16.17 11.62 1.97
N GLU A 99 -16.40 10.66 2.87
CA GLU A 99 -17.71 10.42 3.46
C GLU A 99 -17.84 11.17 4.79
N ILE A 100 -18.86 12.00 4.91
CA ILE A 100 -19.10 12.80 6.12
C ILE A 100 -19.92 11.98 7.12
N GLY A 101 -19.36 11.76 8.31
CA GLY A 101 -20.04 11.18 9.46
C GLY A 101 -20.47 12.24 10.48
N ASN A 102 -21.44 11.90 11.33
CA ASN A 102 -21.88 12.76 12.45
C ASN A 102 -21.05 12.44 13.71
N HIS A 103 -20.42 13.46 14.30
CA HIS A 103 -19.71 13.36 15.59
C HIS A 103 -20.41 14.15 16.71
N SER A 104 -21.75 14.20 16.67
CA SER A 104 -22.64 15.01 17.49
C SER A 104 -22.54 16.53 17.22
N PHE A 105 -23.44 17.32 17.84
CA PHE A 105 -23.38 18.77 17.73
C PHE A 105 -22.23 19.35 18.57
N SER A 106 -22.03 18.87 19.78
CA SER A 106 -21.01 19.31 20.74
C SER A 106 -20.16 18.12 21.18
N HIS A 107 -18.85 18.16 20.91
CA HIS A 107 -17.92 17.09 21.31
C HIS A 107 -17.90 16.89 22.84
N ALA A 108 -17.57 15.66 23.28
CA ALA A 108 -17.67 14.96 24.59
C ALA A 108 -17.55 15.72 25.94
N HIS A 109 -18.00 16.97 26.05
CA HIS A 109 -18.12 17.77 27.27
C HIS A 109 -19.39 18.63 27.21
N ASP A 110 -20.54 17.98 27.36
CA ASP A 110 -21.77 18.45 28.03
C ASP A 110 -22.28 19.90 27.84
N ARG A 111 -22.09 20.57 26.68
CA ARG A 111 -22.88 21.75 26.23
C ARG A 111 -22.91 21.98 24.71
#